data_AF-A0AAV2ZNN0-F1
#
_entry.id   AF-A0AAV2ZNN0-F1
#
_cell.length_a   1.000
_cell.length_b   1.000
_cell.length_c   1.000
_cell.angle_alpha   90.00
_cell.angle_beta   90.00
_cell.angle_gamma   90.00
#
_symmetry.space_group_name_H-M   'P 1'
#
loop_
_entity.id
_entity.type
_entity.pdbx_description
1 polymer ?
#
loop_
_entity_poly.entity_id
_entity_poly.type
_entity_poly.pdbx_seq_one_letter_code
_entity_poly.pdbx_strand_id
1 'polypeptide(L)'
;MLVLRIIINPGNHVKLKEGTLGFFIASDAKEVKRAFFYCKACHDDITDPKRIKKCACKRLMYFEDEQPSALSPKKKQRNGGMRHSPNSSPNMMRHDPLLMAANDQIDNMDSSSVKKYDSTGMFHWCPAKEMEKVLLTRSEAAMTVLSGHVVVCIFGDVTSALIGLRNLVMPLRASNFHYHELKPIVFVGSLEYLKREWETLHNFPKVSILPGTPLSRADLRAVNINLCDMCVILSANQNNIDDTSLQDKECILASLNIKSMQFDDSIGVLQANSQGFTPPGMDRSSPDNSPVHGLARQPSITTGANIPIITELAKPGKLLPLISFSQEKNSGTHIPIITELVNDSNVQFLDQDDDDDPDTELYLTQPFACGTAFAVSVLDSLMSATYFNDNILTLIRTLVTGGATPELEALIAEENALRGGYSTPQTLANRDRCRVAQLALYDGPFADLGDGGCYGDLYCKALKTYNMLCFGIYRLRDAHLSTPSQCTKRYVITNPPYEFELVPTDLIFCLMQFDHNASQSRASLSHSSHSSHSSSKKSSSVHSIPASANRQNRAKARDTRDKQNRKEMVYR
;
A
#
# COMPACT_ATOMS: atom_id res chain seq x y z
N MET A 1 -27.84 -16.10 5.94
CA MET A 1 -26.43 -16.03 6.35
C MET A 1 -26.18 -14.65 6.91
N LEU A 2 -25.89 -14.52 8.21
CA LEU A 2 -25.47 -13.25 8.79
C LEU A 2 -24.07 -12.93 8.23
N VAL A 3 -23.95 -11.87 7.44
CA VAL A 3 -22.64 -11.41 6.94
C VAL A 3 -21.82 -10.94 8.12
N LEU A 4 -20.80 -11.71 8.51
CA LEU A 4 -19.83 -11.32 9.54
C LEU A 4 -19.06 -10.10 9.07
N ARG A 5 -19.13 -9.00 9.85
CA ARG A 5 -18.35 -7.80 9.59
C ARG A 5 -16.90 -8.02 10.06
N ILE A 6 -16.00 -8.32 9.13
CA ILE A 6 -14.55 -8.41 9.41
C ILE A 6 -13.96 -7.00 9.42
N ILE A 7 -13.18 -6.66 10.45
CA ILE A 7 -12.45 -5.40 10.56
C ILE A 7 -10.98 -5.75 10.78
N ILE A 8 -10.12 -5.29 9.86
CA ILE A 8 -8.68 -5.57 9.87
C ILE A 8 -7.96 -4.45 10.62
N ASN A 9 -7.19 -4.81 11.65
CA ASN A 9 -6.41 -3.90 12.50
C ASN A 9 -7.20 -2.64 12.91
N PRO A 10 -8.30 -2.78 13.68
CA PRO A 10 -9.07 -1.62 14.10
C PRO A 10 -8.28 -0.69 15.03
N GLY A 11 -8.53 0.62 14.95
CA GLY A 11 -7.94 1.60 15.87
C GLY A 11 -8.48 1.50 17.30
N ASN A 12 -7.89 2.31 18.20
CA ASN A 12 -8.20 2.34 19.64
C ASN A 12 -9.68 2.68 20.00
N HIS A 13 -10.43 3.24 19.04
CA HIS A 13 -11.83 3.60 19.16
C HIS A 13 -12.76 2.37 19.14
N VAL A 14 -12.32 1.25 18.55
CA VAL A 14 -13.09 0.00 18.55
C VAL A 14 -12.78 -0.78 19.83
N LYS A 15 -13.82 -1.17 20.57
CA LYS A 15 -13.71 -2.05 21.73
C LYS A 15 -14.17 -3.45 21.37
N LEU A 16 -13.41 -4.46 21.80
CA LEU A 16 -13.78 -5.86 21.63
C LEU A 16 -15.06 -6.15 22.41
N LYS A 17 -16.03 -6.79 21.74
CA LYS A 17 -17.29 -7.23 22.34
C LYS A 17 -17.20 -8.70 22.71
N GLU A 18 -18.05 -9.14 23.62
CA GLU A 18 -18.20 -10.57 23.87
C GLU A 18 -18.66 -11.29 22.59
N GLY A 19 -18.13 -12.50 22.35
CA GLY A 19 -18.38 -13.26 21.12
C GLY A 19 -17.58 -12.79 19.88
N THR A 20 -16.66 -11.82 20.02
CA THR A 20 -15.80 -11.41 18.90
C THR A 20 -14.83 -12.54 18.52
N LEU A 21 -14.85 -12.94 17.24
CA LEU A 21 -13.89 -13.87 16.68
C LEU A 21 -12.58 -13.15 16.31
N GLY A 22 -11.44 -13.67 16.76
CA GLY A 22 -10.11 -13.13 16.43
C GLY A 22 -9.41 -13.98 15.37
N PHE A 23 -8.72 -13.33 14.44
CA PHE A 23 -7.83 -13.97 13.47
C PHE A 23 -6.38 -13.86 13.95
N PHE A 24 -5.64 -14.96 13.93
CA PHE A 24 -4.28 -15.05 14.45
C PHE A 24 -3.36 -15.72 13.43
N ILE A 25 -2.12 -15.22 13.31
CA ILE A 25 -1.02 -15.89 12.63
C ILE A 25 -0.19 -16.56 13.73
N ALA A 26 -0.11 -17.89 13.72
CA ALA A 26 0.59 -18.67 14.74
C ALA A 26 1.14 -19.97 14.12
N SER A 27 2.14 -20.57 14.77
CA SER A 27 2.74 -21.82 14.28
C SER A 27 1.91 -23.07 14.59
N ASP A 28 1.10 -23.05 15.66
CA ASP A 28 0.24 -24.16 16.07
C ASP A 28 -1.12 -23.65 16.60
N ALA A 29 -2.19 -24.38 16.30
CA ALA A 29 -3.53 -24.16 16.85
C ALA A 29 -3.57 -24.16 18.39
N LYS A 30 -2.65 -24.87 19.06
CA LYS A 30 -2.51 -24.83 20.53
C LYS A 30 -2.17 -23.43 21.03
N GLU A 31 -1.35 -22.69 20.29
CA GLU A 31 -0.97 -21.32 20.66
C GLU A 31 -2.18 -20.38 20.63
N VAL A 32 -3.02 -20.53 19.62
CA VAL A 32 -4.24 -19.74 19.41
C VAL A 32 -5.26 -20.00 20.53
N LYS A 33 -5.39 -21.25 21.00
CA LYS A 33 -6.29 -21.60 22.11
C LYS A 33 -5.98 -20.84 23.41
N ARG A 34 -4.75 -20.37 23.61
CA ARG A 34 -4.38 -19.55 24.78
C ARG A 34 -5.17 -18.25 24.85
N ALA A 35 -5.48 -17.63 23.71
CA ALA A 35 -6.30 -16.41 23.68
C ALA A 35 -7.70 -16.63 24.27
N PHE A 36 -8.29 -17.82 24.05
CA PHE A 36 -9.60 -18.17 24.59
C PHE A 36 -9.56 -18.48 26.10
N PHE A 37 -8.44 -19.00 26.62
CA PHE A 37 -8.28 -19.35 28.03
C PHE A 37 -7.72 -18.23 28.91
N TYR A 38 -7.25 -17.13 28.30
CA TYR A 38 -6.66 -16.03 29.05
C TYR A 38 -7.67 -15.43 30.05
N CYS A 39 -7.23 -15.24 31.28
CA CYS A 39 -8.02 -14.63 32.34
C CYS A 39 -7.05 -13.80 33.18
N LYS A 40 -7.30 -12.49 33.28
CA LYS A 40 -6.40 -11.58 33.98
C LYS A 40 -6.15 -12.03 35.43
N ALA A 41 -7.21 -12.33 36.18
CA ALA A 41 -7.08 -12.75 37.59
C ALA A 41 -6.28 -14.06 37.77
N CYS A 42 -6.37 -14.97 36.81
CA CYS A 42 -5.77 -16.29 36.88
C CYS A 42 -4.35 -16.30 36.21
N HIS A 43 -4.02 -15.37 35.30
CA HIS A 43 -2.83 -15.43 34.42
C HIS A 43 -1.99 -14.13 34.29
N ASP A 44 -2.23 -13.06 35.08
CA ASP A 44 -1.54 -11.75 34.94
C ASP A 44 -0.01 -11.86 35.04
N ASP A 45 0.49 -12.65 35.98
CA ASP A 45 1.93 -12.75 36.30
C ASP A 45 2.66 -13.86 35.53
N ILE A 46 2.04 -14.44 34.49
CA ILE A 46 2.64 -15.52 33.71
C ILE A 46 3.65 -14.95 32.71
N THR A 47 4.92 -15.30 32.90
CA THR A 47 6.01 -14.97 31.97
C THR A 47 6.15 -15.96 30.81
N ASP A 48 5.89 -17.26 31.04
CA ASP A 48 5.89 -18.29 29.99
C ASP A 48 4.45 -18.54 29.48
N PRO A 49 4.13 -18.13 28.23
CA PRO A 49 2.80 -18.29 27.66
C PRO A 49 2.31 -19.75 27.61
N LYS A 50 3.20 -20.76 27.65
CA LYS A 50 2.79 -22.17 27.67
C LYS A 50 2.06 -22.58 28.95
N ARG A 51 2.16 -21.78 30.01
CA ARG A 51 1.46 -21.99 31.28
C ARG A 51 -0.01 -21.54 31.25
N ILE A 52 -0.42 -20.77 30.23
CA ILE A 52 -1.81 -20.33 30.06
C ILE A 52 -2.67 -21.54 29.67
N LYS A 53 -3.53 -21.98 30.59
CA LYS A 53 -4.43 -23.12 30.42
C LYS A 53 -5.84 -22.75 30.86
N LYS A 54 -6.82 -23.63 30.61
CA LYS A 54 -8.20 -23.44 31.07
C LYS A 54 -8.21 -23.29 32.59
N CYS A 55 -8.63 -22.12 33.06
CA CYS A 55 -8.78 -21.83 34.48
C CYS A 55 -10.19 -22.20 34.99
N ALA A 56 -10.33 -22.35 36.31
CA ALA A 56 -11.62 -22.60 36.96
C ALA A 56 -12.43 -21.31 37.23
N CYS A 57 -11.87 -20.15 36.89
CA CYS A 57 -12.54 -18.86 36.91
C CYS A 57 -13.88 -19.01 36.13
N LYS A 58 -15.05 -18.91 36.80
CA LYS A 58 -16.36 -19.04 36.14
C LYS A 58 -16.51 -17.90 35.13
N ARG A 59 -16.45 -18.25 33.84
CA ARG A 59 -16.97 -17.36 32.79
C ARG A 59 -18.46 -17.22 33.10
N LEU A 60 -18.96 -16.00 33.36
CA LEU A 60 -20.39 -15.74 33.54
C LEU A 60 -21.10 -16.04 32.22
N MET A 61 -21.26 -17.31 31.87
CA MET A 61 -21.99 -17.77 30.69
C MET A 61 -23.44 -18.00 31.11
N TYR A 62 -24.32 -17.09 30.69
CA TYR A 62 -25.69 -17.47 30.38
C TYR A 62 -25.70 -17.98 28.95
N PHE A 63 -25.47 -19.28 28.77
CA PHE A 63 -25.86 -20.00 27.56
C PHE A 63 -26.37 -21.38 27.98
N GLU A 64 -27.61 -21.66 27.61
CA GLU A 64 -28.24 -22.97 27.72
C GLU A 64 -27.39 -24.01 26.97
N ASP A 65 -27.15 -25.15 27.61
CA ASP A 65 -26.46 -26.29 27.03
C ASP A 65 -27.26 -26.86 25.85
N GLU A 66 -26.74 -26.77 24.62
CA GLU A 66 -27.05 -27.76 23.59
C GLU A 66 -26.02 -28.90 23.67
N GLN A 67 -26.49 -30.04 24.17
CA GLN A 67 -25.83 -31.34 24.05
C GLN A 67 -25.95 -31.88 22.61
N PRO A 68 -24.95 -32.65 22.13
CA PRO A 68 -24.95 -33.19 20.79
C PRO A 68 -25.79 -34.47 20.73
N SER A 69 -26.73 -34.56 19.78
CA SER A 69 -27.36 -35.83 19.42
C SER A 69 -27.20 -36.11 17.93
N ALA A 70 -26.43 -37.15 17.64
CA ALA A 70 -26.40 -37.85 16.37
C ALA A 70 -27.69 -38.66 16.19
N LEU A 71 -28.28 -38.64 14.99
CA LEU A 71 -28.85 -39.80 14.30
C LEU A 71 -29.39 -39.41 12.91
N SER A 72 -29.14 -40.30 11.96
CA SER A 72 -29.17 -40.17 10.49
C SER A 72 -30.58 -40.04 9.84
N PRO A 73 -30.67 -39.72 8.53
CA PRO A 73 -31.92 -39.36 7.86
C PRO A 73 -32.61 -40.54 7.17
N LYS A 74 -33.95 -40.56 7.18
CA LYS A 74 -34.75 -41.36 6.23
C LYS A 74 -35.91 -40.55 5.63
N LYS A 75 -35.87 -40.50 4.29
CA LYS A 75 -36.87 -40.05 3.32
C LYS A 75 -38.32 -40.44 3.69
N LYS A 76 -39.26 -39.53 3.40
CA LYS A 76 -40.50 -39.91 2.68
C LYS A 76 -41.14 -38.72 1.95
N GLN A 77 -41.35 -38.92 0.66
CA GLN A 77 -42.25 -38.17 -0.23
C GLN A 77 -43.65 -38.00 0.38
N ARG A 78 -44.37 -36.93 0.02
CA ARG A 78 -45.29 -36.91 -1.13
C ARG A 78 -46.24 -35.69 -1.13
N ASN A 79 -46.42 -35.14 -2.33
CA ASN A 79 -47.37 -34.17 -2.86
C ASN A 79 -48.75 -34.02 -2.22
N GLY A 80 -49.29 -32.79 -2.31
CA GLY A 80 -50.60 -32.56 -2.93
C GLY A 80 -51.39 -31.33 -2.45
N GLY A 81 -51.59 -30.36 -3.35
CA GLY A 81 -52.94 -29.78 -3.58
C GLY A 81 -53.28 -28.40 -3.00
N MET A 82 -53.06 -27.36 -3.80
CA MET A 82 -54.07 -26.38 -4.29
C MET A 82 -55.12 -25.79 -3.31
N ARG A 83 -55.12 -24.47 -3.09
CA ARG A 83 -56.10 -23.49 -3.65
C ARG A 83 -56.11 -22.11 -2.93
N HIS A 84 -55.99 -21.08 -3.77
CA HIS A 84 -56.65 -19.76 -3.82
C HIS A 84 -56.56 -18.69 -2.71
N SER A 85 -56.26 -17.49 -3.21
CA SER A 85 -56.19 -16.13 -2.64
C SER A 85 -57.48 -15.61 -1.99
N PRO A 86 -57.45 -14.38 -1.41
CA PRO A 86 -57.89 -13.24 -2.22
C PRO A 86 -57.08 -11.93 -2.09
N ASN A 87 -57.12 -11.19 -3.20
CA ASN A 87 -56.87 -9.77 -3.46
C ASN A 87 -57.26 -8.79 -2.34
N SER A 88 -56.55 -7.66 -2.24
CA SER A 88 -57.08 -6.31 -2.57
C SER A 88 -56.00 -5.21 -2.59
N SER A 89 -55.89 -4.50 -3.72
CA SER A 89 -55.23 -3.19 -3.85
C SER A 89 -56.21 -2.06 -3.47
N PRO A 90 -55.74 -0.80 -3.33
CA PRO A 90 -56.07 0.15 -4.40
C PRO A 90 -54.95 1.15 -4.77
N ASN A 91 -55.24 1.87 -5.86
CA ASN A 91 -54.38 2.64 -6.75
C ASN A 91 -54.25 4.14 -6.37
N MET A 92 -53.13 4.72 -6.80
CA MET A 92 -52.84 6.11 -7.27
C MET A 92 -53.38 7.35 -6.52
N MET A 93 -52.48 8.33 -6.29
CA MET A 93 -52.68 9.76 -6.62
C MET A 93 -51.31 10.47 -6.78
N ARG A 94 -51.15 11.17 -7.90
CA ARG A 94 -50.07 12.14 -8.19
C ARG A 94 -50.36 13.44 -7.45
N HIS A 95 -49.34 14.17 -6.99
CA HIS A 95 -49.33 15.64 -6.99
C HIS A 95 -47.91 16.20 -6.82
N ASP A 96 -47.52 17.06 -7.76
CA ASP A 96 -46.57 18.16 -7.64
C ASP A 96 -47.34 19.41 -8.11
N PRO A 97 -47.19 20.59 -7.47
CA PRO A 97 -46.57 21.68 -8.22
C PRO A 97 -45.68 22.66 -7.40
N LEU A 98 -44.76 23.25 -8.16
CA LEU A 98 -43.66 24.17 -7.87
C LEU A 98 -44.01 25.63 -7.47
N LEU A 99 -42.94 26.36 -7.05
CA LEU A 99 -42.62 27.81 -7.13
C LEU A 99 -43.02 28.69 -5.91
N MET A 100 -42.22 29.57 -5.29
CA MET A 100 -40.93 30.25 -5.56
C MET A 100 -40.28 30.74 -4.24
N ALA A 101 -38.94 30.91 -4.22
CA ALA A 101 -38.26 32.19 -3.94
C ALA A 101 -36.74 32.04 -4.12
N ALA A 102 -36.17 32.80 -5.07
CA ALA A 102 -34.75 32.94 -5.32
C ALA A 102 -34.16 34.09 -4.50
N ASN A 103 -33.00 33.90 -3.85
CA ASN A 103 -31.74 34.59 -4.16
C ASN A 103 -30.64 34.33 -3.10
N ASP A 104 -29.39 34.44 -3.58
CA ASP A 104 -28.14 34.69 -2.85
C ASP A 104 -27.42 33.51 -2.17
N GLN A 105 -26.72 32.71 -2.98
CA GLN A 105 -25.36 32.18 -2.70
C GLN A 105 -24.85 31.37 -3.90
N ILE A 106 -24.44 32.07 -4.96
CA ILE A 106 -23.59 31.51 -6.01
C ILE A 106 -22.15 31.81 -5.59
N ASP A 107 -21.25 30.83 -5.75
CA ASP A 107 -19.79 30.84 -5.50
C ASP A 107 -19.24 30.02 -4.31
N ASN A 108 -19.86 28.89 -3.93
CA ASN A 108 -19.13 27.87 -3.14
C ASN A 108 -19.57 26.39 -3.31
N MET A 109 -20.35 26.04 -4.35
CA MET A 109 -21.05 24.75 -4.46
C MET A 109 -20.54 23.80 -5.55
N ASP A 110 -19.30 23.96 -6.05
CA ASP A 110 -18.81 23.22 -7.23
C ASP A 110 -17.79 22.11 -6.93
N SER A 111 -17.34 21.95 -5.68
CA SER A 111 -16.40 20.88 -5.29
C SER A 111 -17.06 19.65 -4.66
N SER A 112 -18.33 19.76 -4.23
CA SER A 112 -19.10 18.68 -3.57
C SER A 112 -19.98 17.88 -4.54
N SER A 113 -20.23 18.40 -5.75
CA SER A 113 -21.05 17.76 -6.79
C SER A 113 -20.26 16.73 -7.63
N VAL A 114 -18.93 16.77 -7.59
CA VAL A 114 -18.07 15.88 -8.37
C VAL A 114 -18.03 14.49 -7.72
N LYS A 115 -18.48 13.47 -8.45
CA LYS A 115 -18.37 12.07 -8.07
C LYS A 115 -16.89 11.63 -8.11
N LYS A 116 -16.26 11.52 -6.94
CA LYS A 116 -14.86 11.10 -6.77
C LYS A 116 -14.70 9.60 -6.45
N TYR A 117 -15.76 8.98 -5.96
CA TYR A 117 -15.77 7.60 -5.49
C TYR A 117 -16.92 6.82 -6.12
N ASP A 118 -16.87 5.50 -5.99
CA ASP A 118 -17.98 4.64 -6.37
C ASP A 118 -19.17 4.81 -5.41
N SER A 119 -20.30 4.16 -5.71
CA SER A 119 -21.52 4.21 -4.90
C SER A 119 -21.33 3.75 -3.45
N THR A 120 -20.38 2.85 -3.19
CA THR A 120 -20.09 2.35 -1.84
C THR A 120 -19.05 3.19 -1.08
N GLY A 121 -18.26 4.00 -1.79
CA GLY A 121 -17.14 4.77 -1.23
C GLY A 121 -15.87 3.96 -1.01
N MET A 122 -15.78 2.74 -1.56
CA MET A 122 -14.66 1.81 -1.36
C MET A 122 -13.52 2.01 -2.37
N PHE A 123 -13.80 2.62 -3.52
CA PHE A 123 -12.86 2.79 -4.62
C PHE A 123 -12.92 4.19 -5.22
N HIS A 124 -11.79 4.68 -5.71
CA HIS A 124 -11.72 5.90 -6.51
C HIS A 124 -12.37 5.65 -7.87
N TRP A 125 -13.21 6.60 -8.28
CA TRP A 125 -14.00 6.50 -9.50
C TRP A 125 -13.84 7.75 -10.34
N CYS A 126 -13.91 7.58 -11.66
CA CYS A 126 -14.03 8.69 -12.60
C CYS A 126 -15.10 8.40 -13.66
N PRO A 127 -15.62 9.44 -14.33
CA PRO A 127 -16.47 9.27 -15.50
C PRO A 127 -15.81 8.34 -16.54
N ALA A 128 -16.65 7.59 -17.24
CA ALA A 128 -16.24 6.69 -18.30
C ALA A 128 -15.37 7.44 -19.33
N LYS A 129 -14.16 6.95 -19.55
CA LYS A 129 -13.24 7.49 -20.56
C LYS A 129 -13.30 6.69 -21.84
N GLU A 130 -13.38 7.41 -22.95
CA GLU A 130 -13.11 6.85 -24.28
C GLU A 130 -11.66 6.34 -24.32
N MET A 131 -11.46 5.22 -25.00
CA MET A 131 -10.16 4.54 -25.00
C MET A 131 -9.08 5.42 -25.65
N GLU A 132 -9.43 6.20 -26.68
CA GLU A 132 -8.50 7.11 -27.37
C GLU A 132 -7.84 8.12 -26.42
N LYS A 133 -8.50 8.50 -25.33
CA LYS A 133 -7.97 9.47 -24.35
C LYS A 133 -6.94 8.88 -23.40
N VAL A 134 -6.82 7.56 -23.36
CA VAL A 134 -5.85 6.85 -22.50
C VAL A 134 -4.74 6.17 -23.28
N LEU A 135 -4.88 6.11 -24.62
CA LEU A 135 -3.84 5.59 -25.49
C LEU A 135 -2.67 6.56 -25.53
N LEU A 136 -1.48 6.01 -25.34
CA LEU A 136 -0.22 6.69 -25.51
C LEU A 136 0.48 6.10 -26.72
N THR A 137 1.00 6.96 -27.58
CA THR A 137 2.06 6.57 -28.52
C THR A 137 3.37 6.41 -27.77
N ARG A 138 4.34 5.71 -28.37
CA ARG A 138 5.69 5.58 -27.80
C ARG A 138 6.34 6.93 -27.50
N SER A 139 6.14 7.91 -28.38
CA SER A 139 6.69 9.27 -28.21
C SER A 139 6.02 10.02 -27.06
N GLU A 140 4.69 9.93 -26.93
CA GLU A 140 3.96 10.56 -25.83
C GLU A 140 4.31 9.91 -24.48
N ALA A 141 4.45 8.59 -24.44
CA ALA A 141 4.91 7.88 -23.25
C ALA A 141 6.32 8.35 -22.84
N ALA A 142 7.26 8.45 -23.78
CA ALA A 142 8.62 8.91 -23.50
C ALA A 142 8.68 10.39 -23.06
N MET A 143 7.77 11.24 -23.54
CA MET A 143 7.66 12.63 -23.09
C MET A 143 6.96 12.75 -21.73
N THR A 144 6.21 11.74 -21.32
CA THR A 144 5.55 11.71 -20.02
C THR A 144 6.56 11.24 -18.97
N VAL A 145 6.91 12.10 -18.01
CA VAL A 145 7.80 11.73 -16.92
C VAL A 145 7.08 10.79 -15.95
N LEU A 146 7.10 9.51 -16.27
CA LEU A 146 6.53 8.43 -15.46
C LEU A 146 7.58 7.93 -14.46
N SER A 147 7.28 8.08 -13.16
CA SER A 147 8.09 7.56 -12.06
C SER A 147 7.15 7.14 -10.93
N GLY A 148 7.51 6.08 -10.19
CA GLY A 148 6.67 5.57 -9.10
C GLY A 148 5.31 5.04 -9.59
N HIS A 149 5.31 4.33 -10.71
CA HIS A 149 4.12 3.83 -11.39
C HIS A 149 4.18 2.30 -11.54
N VAL A 150 3.06 1.70 -11.92
CA VAL A 150 2.93 0.25 -12.18
C VAL A 150 2.88 0.03 -13.68
N VAL A 151 3.76 -0.82 -14.19
CA VAL A 151 3.74 -1.29 -15.59
C VAL A 151 3.10 -2.67 -15.60
N VAL A 152 2.07 -2.88 -16.42
CA VAL A 152 1.42 -4.18 -16.56
C VAL A 152 1.64 -4.69 -17.99
N CYS A 153 2.57 -5.62 -18.12
CA CYS A 153 2.91 -6.31 -19.34
C CYS A 153 1.92 -7.45 -19.58
N ILE A 154 1.18 -7.40 -20.69
CA ILE A 154 0.14 -8.39 -20.99
C ILE A 154 0.44 -9.07 -22.32
N PHE A 155 0.48 -10.40 -22.27
CA PHE A 155 0.47 -11.25 -23.45
C PHE A 155 -0.95 -11.72 -23.72
N GLY A 156 -1.56 -11.26 -24.81
CA GLY A 156 -2.91 -11.63 -25.19
C GLY A 156 -3.23 -11.17 -26.60
N ASP A 157 -4.11 -11.90 -27.26
CA ASP A 157 -4.59 -11.67 -28.61
C ASP A 157 -6.12 -11.64 -28.67
N VAL A 158 -6.69 -11.50 -29.86
CA VAL A 158 -8.16 -11.48 -30.08
C VAL A 158 -8.87 -12.76 -29.68
N THR A 159 -8.18 -13.90 -29.66
CA THR A 159 -8.72 -15.22 -29.30
C THR A 159 -8.49 -15.60 -27.84
N SER A 160 -7.54 -14.96 -27.16
CA SER A 160 -7.22 -15.24 -25.75
C SER A 160 -8.41 -15.00 -24.82
N ALA A 161 -8.46 -15.76 -23.73
CA ALA A 161 -9.43 -15.56 -22.66
C ALA A 161 -9.19 -14.22 -21.93
N LEU A 162 -10.25 -13.62 -21.40
CA LEU A 162 -10.13 -12.40 -20.59
C LEU A 162 -9.59 -12.78 -19.22
N ILE A 163 -8.52 -12.09 -18.78
CA ILE A 163 -7.95 -12.26 -17.44
C ILE A 163 -8.87 -11.60 -16.42
N GLY A 164 -9.50 -10.48 -16.78
CA GLY A 164 -10.29 -9.66 -15.87
C GLY A 164 -9.39 -8.70 -15.09
N LEU A 165 -8.69 -7.82 -15.82
CA LEU A 165 -7.75 -6.82 -15.30
C LEU A 165 -8.38 -5.86 -14.28
N ARG A 166 -9.71 -5.74 -14.26
CA ARG A 166 -10.46 -5.06 -13.19
C ARG A 166 -10.03 -5.53 -11.80
N ASN A 167 -9.77 -6.83 -11.62
CA ASN A 167 -9.38 -7.39 -10.33
C ASN A 167 -7.97 -6.98 -9.89
N LEU A 168 -7.10 -6.58 -10.83
CA LEU A 168 -5.79 -6.01 -10.55
C LEU A 168 -5.88 -4.51 -10.26
N VAL A 169 -6.68 -3.77 -11.04
CA VAL A 169 -6.79 -2.30 -10.93
C VAL A 169 -7.59 -1.88 -9.71
N MET A 170 -8.67 -2.59 -9.37
CA MET A 170 -9.59 -2.21 -8.31
C MET A 170 -8.90 -2.07 -6.94
N PRO A 171 -8.07 -3.03 -6.45
CA PRO A 171 -7.35 -2.88 -5.19
C PRO A 171 -6.34 -1.72 -5.21
N LEU A 172 -5.69 -1.47 -6.35
CA LEU A 172 -4.77 -0.33 -6.55
C LEU A 172 -5.48 1.02 -6.65
N ARG A 173 -6.81 1.02 -6.60
CA ARG A 173 -7.67 2.21 -6.58
C ARG A 173 -8.55 2.25 -5.33
N ALA A 174 -8.21 1.51 -4.29
CA ALA A 174 -8.92 1.53 -3.02
C ALA A 174 -8.93 2.95 -2.40
N SER A 175 -10.05 3.31 -1.77
CA SER A 175 -10.32 4.65 -1.25
C SER A 175 -9.57 5.01 0.05
N ASN A 176 -8.88 4.02 0.64
CA ASN A 176 -7.92 4.16 1.74
C ASN A 176 -6.54 4.70 1.28
N PHE A 177 -6.38 4.96 -0.02
CA PHE A 177 -5.31 5.81 -0.56
C PHE A 177 -5.83 7.20 -0.89
N HIS A 178 -5.00 8.21 -0.69
CA HIS A 178 -5.28 9.54 -1.24
C HIS A 178 -5.06 9.55 -2.75
N TYR A 179 -5.76 10.43 -3.47
CA TYR A 179 -5.66 10.48 -4.94
C TYR A 179 -4.22 10.71 -5.45
N HIS A 180 -3.42 11.47 -4.71
CA HIS A 180 -2.01 11.72 -5.06
C HIS A 180 -1.10 10.51 -4.78
N GLU A 181 -1.44 9.67 -3.79
CA GLU A 181 -0.73 8.40 -3.49
C GLU A 181 -1.03 7.30 -4.52
N LEU A 182 -2.10 7.44 -5.32
CA LEU A 182 -2.44 6.46 -6.35
C LEU A 182 -1.34 6.38 -7.42
N LYS A 183 -0.77 5.18 -7.57
CA LYS A 183 0.21 4.85 -8.60
C LYS A 183 -0.47 4.82 -9.98
N PRO A 184 0.03 5.57 -10.97
CA PRO A 184 -0.40 5.42 -12.36
C PRO A 184 -0.18 3.97 -12.82
N ILE A 185 -1.10 3.44 -13.63
CA ILE A 185 -0.99 2.10 -14.23
C ILE A 185 -0.86 2.26 -15.73
N VAL A 186 0.19 1.68 -16.32
CA VAL A 186 0.42 1.67 -17.77
C VAL A 186 0.37 0.24 -18.26
N PHE A 187 -0.64 -0.09 -19.06
CA PHE A 187 -0.75 -1.39 -19.73
C PHE A 187 0.10 -1.39 -21.00
N VAL A 188 0.95 -2.40 -21.17
CA VAL A 188 1.76 -2.63 -22.38
C VAL A 188 1.35 -3.97 -22.97
N GLY A 189 0.77 -3.95 -24.18
CA GLY A 189 0.29 -5.17 -24.83
C GLY A 189 -0.55 -4.91 -26.08
N SER A 190 -1.19 -5.97 -26.58
CA SER A 190 -2.05 -5.88 -27.77
C SER A 190 -3.25 -4.98 -27.52
N LEU A 191 -3.43 -3.98 -28.38
CA LEU A 191 -4.59 -3.10 -28.34
C LEU A 191 -5.89 -3.85 -28.55
N GLU A 192 -5.87 -4.90 -29.37
CA GLU A 192 -7.06 -5.68 -29.69
C GLU A 192 -7.56 -6.47 -28.47
N TYR A 193 -6.64 -7.01 -27.67
CA TYR A 193 -6.97 -7.63 -26.39
C TYR A 193 -7.50 -6.60 -25.39
N LEU A 194 -6.78 -5.49 -25.20
CA LEU A 194 -7.13 -4.46 -24.22
C LEU A 194 -8.47 -3.77 -24.53
N LYS A 195 -8.85 -3.64 -25.81
CA LYS A 195 -10.17 -3.16 -26.21
C LYS A 195 -11.30 -3.98 -25.58
N ARG A 196 -11.15 -5.31 -25.49
CA ARG A 196 -12.16 -6.22 -24.93
C ARG A 196 -12.27 -6.10 -23.41
N GLU A 197 -11.17 -5.78 -22.72
CA GLU A 197 -11.12 -5.56 -21.27
C GLU A 197 -11.56 -4.14 -20.86
N TRP A 198 -11.48 -3.16 -21.77
CA TRP A 198 -11.59 -1.72 -21.46
C TRP A 198 -12.94 -1.32 -20.82
N GLU A 199 -14.03 -1.97 -21.21
CA GLU A 199 -15.36 -1.74 -20.63
C GLU A 199 -15.39 -1.92 -19.11
N THR A 200 -14.49 -2.73 -18.55
CA THR A 200 -14.40 -2.94 -17.10
C THR A 200 -13.42 -1.99 -16.40
N LEU A 201 -12.64 -1.23 -17.16
CA LEU A 201 -11.52 -0.41 -16.68
C LEU A 201 -11.74 1.11 -16.82
N HIS A 202 -12.60 1.53 -17.75
CA HIS A 202 -12.80 2.92 -18.15
C HIS A 202 -13.27 3.89 -17.04
N ASN A 203 -13.68 3.38 -15.88
CA ASN A 203 -14.07 4.17 -14.70
C ASN A 203 -12.94 4.38 -13.69
N PHE A 204 -11.72 3.87 -13.94
CA PHE A 204 -10.60 4.06 -13.02
C PHE A 204 -9.73 5.27 -13.39
N PRO A 205 -9.27 6.05 -12.39
CA PRO A 205 -8.34 7.16 -12.63
C PRO A 205 -6.92 6.65 -12.89
N LYS A 206 -6.08 7.49 -13.53
CA LYS A 206 -4.65 7.24 -13.77
C LYS A 206 -4.35 5.88 -14.43
N VAL A 207 -5.13 5.50 -15.44
CA VAL A 207 -4.90 4.31 -16.26
C VAL A 207 -4.55 4.79 -17.68
N SER A 208 -3.47 4.23 -18.22
CA SER A 208 -2.98 4.50 -19.57
C SER A 208 -2.66 3.19 -20.28
N ILE A 209 -2.70 3.21 -21.61
CA ILE A 209 -2.40 2.06 -22.46
C ILE A 209 -1.33 2.46 -23.48
N LEU A 210 -0.25 1.70 -23.56
CA LEU A 210 0.73 1.76 -24.64
C LEU A 210 0.53 0.53 -25.55
N PRO A 211 -0.07 0.69 -26.74
CA PRO A 211 -0.14 -0.38 -27.72
C PRO A 211 1.26 -0.83 -28.13
N GLY A 212 1.56 -2.12 -27.96
CA GLY A 212 2.88 -2.66 -28.25
C GLY A 212 3.03 -4.10 -27.77
N THR A 213 4.27 -4.50 -27.51
CA THR A 213 4.58 -5.82 -26.94
C THR A 213 5.56 -5.69 -25.78
N PRO A 214 5.36 -6.42 -24.67
CA PRO A 214 6.32 -6.46 -23.57
C PRO A 214 7.73 -6.96 -23.97
N LEU A 215 7.86 -7.65 -25.10
CA LEU A 215 9.18 -8.10 -25.60
C LEU A 215 9.97 -6.96 -26.27
N SER A 216 9.30 -5.87 -26.64
CA SER A 216 9.91 -4.69 -27.27
C SER A 216 10.56 -3.81 -26.21
N ARG A 217 11.89 -3.84 -26.13
CA ARG A 217 12.66 -2.95 -25.25
C ARG A 217 12.39 -1.47 -25.52
N ALA A 218 12.04 -1.09 -26.75
CA ALA A 218 11.70 0.29 -27.08
C ALA A 218 10.42 0.76 -26.38
N ASP A 219 9.42 -0.12 -26.27
CA ASP A 219 8.16 0.19 -25.57
C ASP A 219 8.39 0.23 -24.05
N LEU A 220 9.16 -0.71 -23.51
CA LEU A 220 9.54 -0.75 -22.10
C LEU A 220 10.38 0.47 -21.67
N ARG A 221 11.29 0.95 -22.54
CA ARG A 221 12.03 2.20 -22.30
C ARG A 221 11.12 3.42 -22.36
N ALA A 222 10.19 3.47 -23.29
CA ALA A 222 9.27 4.60 -23.43
C ALA A 222 8.36 4.79 -22.20
N VAL A 223 8.02 3.71 -21.49
CA VAL A 223 7.28 3.80 -20.22
C VAL A 223 8.17 4.01 -19.00
N ASN A 224 9.48 4.21 -19.17
CA ASN A 224 10.46 4.36 -18.08
C ASN A 224 10.40 3.19 -17.07
N ILE A 225 10.46 1.95 -17.57
CA ILE A 225 10.36 0.76 -16.71
C ILE A 225 11.41 0.71 -15.58
N ASN A 226 12.58 1.34 -15.75
CA ASN A 226 13.58 1.47 -14.70
C ASN A 226 13.09 2.30 -13.50
N LEU A 227 12.15 3.22 -13.69
CA LEU A 227 11.57 4.07 -12.65
C LEU A 227 10.20 3.58 -12.16
N CYS A 228 9.80 2.36 -12.53
CA CYS A 228 8.57 1.77 -12.02
C CYS A 228 8.74 1.28 -10.58
N ASP A 229 7.64 1.26 -9.84
CA ASP A 229 7.55 0.66 -8.50
C ASP A 229 7.34 -0.85 -8.58
N MET A 230 6.69 -1.31 -9.66
CA MET A 230 6.46 -2.72 -9.94
C MET A 230 6.14 -2.92 -11.42
N CYS A 231 6.75 -3.92 -12.03
CA CYS A 231 6.36 -4.48 -13.31
C CYS A 231 5.62 -5.80 -13.09
N VAL A 232 4.37 -5.89 -13.54
CA VAL A 232 3.53 -7.09 -13.48
C VAL A 232 3.52 -7.74 -14.86
N ILE A 233 3.84 -9.03 -14.96
CA ILE A 233 3.83 -9.78 -16.22
C ILE A 233 2.76 -10.86 -16.15
N LEU A 234 1.78 -10.77 -17.06
CA LEU A 234 0.62 -11.67 -17.15
C LEU A 234 0.49 -12.25 -18.55
N SER A 235 -0.06 -13.46 -18.66
CA SER A 235 -0.36 -14.09 -19.95
C SER A 235 -1.79 -14.62 -20.00
N ALA A 236 -2.55 -14.15 -20.99
CA ALA A 236 -3.88 -14.65 -21.34
C ALA A 236 -3.81 -15.84 -22.32
N ASN A 237 -2.63 -16.16 -22.84
CA ASN A 237 -2.40 -17.17 -23.88
C ASN A 237 -2.22 -18.59 -23.32
N GLN A 238 -2.19 -18.75 -22.00
CA GLN A 238 -1.86 -20.00 -21.31
C GLN A 238 -2.78 -21.16 -21.71
N ASN A 239 -4.06 -20.88 -21.99
CA ASN A 239 -5.06 -21.91 -22.33
C ASN A 239 -4.95 -22.45 -23.77
N ASN A 240 -4.18 -21.80 -24.65
CA ASN A 240 -4.09 -22.14 -26.07
C ASN A 240 -2.88 -23.03 -26.41
N ILE A 241 -2.07 -23.42 -25.41
CA ILE A 241 -0.83 -24.16 -25.60
C ILE A 241 -0.98 -25.57 -25.01
N ASP A 242 -0.87 -26.58 -25.87
CA ASP A 242 -1.02 -27.99 -25.51
C ASP A 242 0.11 -28.52 -24.61
N ASP A 243 1.32 -27.98 -24.76
CA ASP A 243 2.47 -28.32 -23.92
C ASP A 243 2.48 -27.45 -22.65
N THR A 244 2.19 -28.08 -21.52
CA THR A 244 2.11 -27.43 -20.21
C THR A 244 3.43 -26.80 -19.77
N SER A 245 4.58 -27.26 -20.27
CA SER A 245 5.88 -26.66 -19.97
C SER A 245 6.09 -25.32 -20.70
N LEU A 246 5.47 -25.15 -21.86
CA LEU A 246 5.65 -23.99 -22.72
C LEU A 246 4.64 -22.86 -22.47
N GLN A 247 3.69 -23.06 -21.54
CA GLN A 247 2.65 -22.07 -21.23
C GLN A 247 3.22 -20.75 -20.70
N ASP A 248 4.34 -20.80 -19.96
CA ASP A 248 4.96 -19.62 -19.33
C ASP A 248 6.06 -18.97 -20.18
N LYS A 249 6.31 -19.45 -21.40
CA LYS A 249 7.46 -19.01 -22.22
C LYS A 249 7.51 -17.49 -22.42
N GLU A 250 6.37 -16.85 -22.66
CA GLU A 250 6.30 -15.41 -22.94
C GLU A 250 6.59 -14.60 -21.67
N CYS A 251 6.05 -15.05 -20.54
CA CYS A 251 6.25 -14.45 -19.21
C CYS A 251 7.73 -14.50 -18.80
N ILE A 252 8.37 -15.66 -18.92
CA ILE A 252 9.78 -15.88 -18.57
C ILE A 252 10.68 -15.05 -19.50
N LEU A 253 10.45 -15.11 -20.81
CA LEU A 253 11.23 -14.34 -21.77
C LEU A 253 11.13 -12.83 -21.52
N ALA A 254 9.95 -12.32 -21.18
CA ALA A 254 9.77 -10.91 -20.83
C ALA A 254 10.53 -10.53 -19.56
N SER A 255 10.48 -11.36 -18.51
CA SER A 255 11.19 -11.14 -17.25
C SER A 255 12.71 -11.07 -17.48
N LEU A 256 13.28 -12.06 -18.19
CA LEU A 256 14.70 -12.09 -18.55
C LEU A 256 15.10 -10.93 -19.48
N ASN A 257 14.21 -10.55 -20.40
CA ASN A 257 14.43 -9.40 -21.27
C ASN A 257 14.55 -8.10 -20.48
N ILE A 258 13.67 -7.86 -19.50
CA ILE A 258 13.73 -6.68 -18.62
C ILE A 258 15.00 -6.71 -17.77
N LYS A 259 15.32 -7.85 -17.12
CA LYS A 259 16.51 -8.00 -16.28
C LYS A 259 17.82 -7.72 -17.05
N SER A 260 17.86 -8.03 -18.34
CA SER A 260 19.02 -7.81 -19.21
C SER A 260 19.10 -6.40 -19.83
N MET A 261 18.13 -5.51 -19.57
CA MET A 261 18.20 -4.12 -20.02
C MET A 261 19.25 -3.34 -19.22
N GLN A 262 19.90 -2.38 -19.88
CA GLN A 262 20.81 -1.41 -19.26
C GLN A 262 20.28 0.01 -19.52
N PHE A 263 20.45 0.93 -18.58
CA PHE A 263 19.93 2.29 -18.65
C PHE A 263 21.08 3.28 -18.41
N ASP A 264 21.17 4.29 -19.26
CA ASP A 264 22.17 5.35 -19.14
C ASP A 264 21.58 6.55 -18.41
N ASP A 265 22.25 7.05 -17.37
CA ASP A 265 21.84 8.24 -16.60
C ASP A 265 21.86 9.55 -17.42
N SER A 266 22.46 9.51 -18.61
CA SER A 266 22.67 10.65 -19.50
C SER A 266 21.38 11.26 -20.06
N ILE A 267 20.25 10.53 -20.03
CA ILE A 267 19.01 10.95 -20.70
C ILE A 267 18.19 11.93 -19.84
N GLY A 268 18.45 12.05 -18.54
CA GLY A 268 17.75 12.98 -17.64
C GLY A 268 18.28 14.42 -17.63
N VAL A 269 19.46 14.69 -18.19
CA VAL A 269 20.15 16.00 -18.07
C VAL A 269 20.20 16.79 -19.40
N LEU A 270 19.79 16.19 -20.52
CA LEU A 270 19.92 16.81 -21.86
C LEU A 270 18.64 17.45 -22.44
N GLN A 271 17.58 17.66 -21.66
CA GLN A 271 16.36 18.34 -22.13
C GLN A 271 16.07 19.68 -21.43
N ALA A 272 17.11 20.41 -21.01
CA ALA A 272 16.97 21.78 -20.50
C ALA A 272 17.97 22.79 -21.07
N ASN A 273 18.60 22.51 -22.22
CA ASN A 273 19.37 23.53 -22.96
C ASN A 273 18.95 23.53 -24.43
N SER A 274 17.88 24.25 -24.73
CA SER A 274 17.69 24.80 -26.07
C SER A 274 18.68 25.96 -26.25
N GLN A 275 19.74 25.74 -27.02
CA GLN A 275 20.36 26.66 -28.00
C GLN A 275 21.79 26.22 -28.34
N GLY A 276 22.10 26.14 -29.65
CA GLY A 276 23.47 26.23 -30.14
C GLY A 276 23.92 25.10 -31.05
N PHE A 277 23.56 25.21 -32.34
CA PHE A 277 24.20 24.47 -33.42
C PHE A 277 25.61 25.05 -33.66
N THR A 278 26.67 24.25 -33.60
CA THR A 278 28.01 24.61 -34.11
C THR A 278 28.61 23.44 -34.88
N PRO A 279 29.07 23.63 -36.14
CA PRO A 279 29.50 22.53 -37.01
C PRO A 279 30.93 22.03 -36.71
N PRO A 280 31.33 20.86 -37.25
CA PRO A 280 32.54 20.15 -36.86
C PRO A 280 33.78 20.65 -37.61
N GLY A 281 34.87 20.89 -36.86
CA GLY A 281 36.21 21.08 -37.43
C GLY A 281 36.99 22.21 -36.76
N MET A 282 37.69 21.91 -35.67
CA MET A 282 38.91 22.61 -35.25
C MET A 282 39.60 21.84 -34.11
N ASP A 283 40.75 21.24 -34.43
CA ASP A 283 41.70 20.69 -33.48
C ASP A 283 42.29 21.79 -32.59
N ARG A 284 42.36 21.58 -31.27
CA ARG A 284 43.49 22.06 -30.43
C ARG A 284 43.70 21.19 -29.20
N SER A 285 44.97 20.85 -29.02
CA SER A 285 45.59 20.11 -27.93
C SER A 285 45.93 20.99 -26.72
N SER A 286 45.92 20.34 -25.54
CA SER A 286 46.78 20.54 -24.35
C SER A 286 46.06 20.93 -23.04
N PRO A 287 46.53 20.41 -21.88
CA PRO A 287 45.83 20.45 -20.61
C PRO A 287 46.32 21.57 -19.69
N ASP A 288 45.48 22.11 -18.81
CA ASP A 288 45.97 22.78 -17.61
C ASP A 288 44.95 22.82 -16.46
N ASN A 289 45.49 22.52 -15.27
CA ASN A 289 44.84 22.55 -13.97
C ASN A 289 44.64 23.98 -13.46
N SER A 290 43.47 24.31 -12.92
CA SER A 290 43.34 25.09 -11.68
C SER A 290 41.87 25.21 -11.20
N PRO A 291 41.63 25.33 -9.88
CA PRO A 291 40.31 25.15 -9.28
C PRO A 291 39.56 26.48 -9.15
N VAL A 292 38.29 26.52 -9.57
CA VAL A 292 37.43 27.69 -9.37
C VAL A 292 36.20 27.30 -8.55
N HIS A 293 36.11 27.91 -7.38
CA HIS A 293 34.94 27.98 -6.51
C HIS A 293 33.67 28.36 -7.31
N GLY A 294 32.74 27.41 -7.44
CA GLY A 294 31.39 27.63 -7.93
C GLY A 294 30.38 27.42 -6.79
N LEU A 295 29.70 28.49 -6.39
CA LEU A 295 28.58 28.45 -5.46
C LEU A 295 27.48 27.51 -5.98
N ALA A 296 27.36 26.32 -5.39
CA ALA A 296 26.25 25.42 -5.62
C ALA A 296 24.96 26.04 -5.08
N ARG A 297 24.11 26.54 -6.00
CA ARG A 297 22.69 26.73 -5.72
C ARG A 297 22.07 25.35 -5.55
N GLN A 298 21.70 25.03 -4.31
CA GLN A 298 20.86 23.88 -3.94
C GLN A 298 19.59 23.82 -4.80
N PRO A 299 19.38 22.78 -5.62
CA PRO A 299 18.05 22.41 -6.07
C PRO A 299 17.46 21.45 -5.03
N SER A 300 16.42 21.92 -4.33
CA SER A 300 15.63 21.09 -3.43
C SER A 300 14.81 20.09 -4.26
N ILE A 301 15.29 18.85 -4.39
CA ILE A 301 14.58 17.75 -5.06
C ILE A 301 14.19 16.73 -3.99
N THR A 302 12.90 16.66 -3.69
CA THR A 302 12.29 15.69 -2.77
C THR A 302 11.54 14.62 -3.56
N THR A 303 12.17 13.48 -3.82
CA THR A 303 11.59 12.21 -4.31
C THR A 303 12.62 11.11 -4.01
N GLY A 304 12.34 9.91 -3.52
CA GLY A 304 11.12 9.29 -3.04
C GLY A 304 11.51 8.01 -2.29
N ALA A 305 11.19 7.96 -1.01
CA ALA A 305 10.91 6.74 -0.28
C ALA A 305 9.44 6.84 0.14
N ASN A 306 8.73 5.73 0.25
CA ASN A 306 7.34 5.72 0.75
C ASN A 306 7.32 6.26 2.19
N ILE A 307 7.16 7.58 2.34
CA ILE A 307 7.04 8.25 3.63
C ILE A 307 5.73 9.05 3.62
N PRO A 308 4.71 8.68 4.39
CA PRO A 308 3.79 9.69 4.90
C PRO A 308 4.59 10.57 5.85
N ILE A 309 4.71 11.86 5.51
CA ILE A 309 5.40 12.86 6.31
C ILE A 309 4.70 12.95 7.68
N ILE A 310 5.25 12.27 8.68
CA ILE A 310 4.95 12.55 10.09
C ILE A 310 5.77 13.80 10.42
N THR A 311 5.20 14.98 10.22
CA THR A 311 5.75 16.22 10.75
C THR A 311 5.60 16.21 12.27
N GLU A 312 6.62 15.75 13.01
CA GLU A 312 6.94 16.27 14.36
C GLU A 312 8.45 16.16 14.67
N LEU A 313 8.99 17.31 15.08
CA LEU A 313 10.30 17.64 15.67
C LEU A 313 11.37 16.51 15.83
N ALA A 314 12.31 16.45 14.88
CA ALA A 314 13.62 15.85 15.13
C ALA A 314 14.56 16.86 15.82
N LYS A 315 15.13 16.47 16.97
CA LYS A 315 16.25 17.18 17.62
C LYS A 315 17.55 16.96 16.84
N PRO A 316 18.48 17.92 16.79
CA PRO A 316 19.72 17.76 16.04
C PRO A 316 20.74 16.94 16.85
N GLY A 317 21.21 15.81 16.32
CA GLY A 317 22.33 15.09 16.91
C GLY A 317 22.72 13.80 16.17
N LYS A 318 23.97 13.80 15.68
CA LYS A 318 24.75 12.73 15.02
C LYS A 318 24.40 12.41 13.55
N LEU A 319 25.17 13.01 12.64
CA LEU A 319 25.41 12.47 11.30
C LEU A 319 26.16 11.13 11.41
N LEU A 320 25.49 10.03 11.06
CA LEU A 320 26.16 8.83 10.56
C LEU A 320 26.34 8.97 9.04
N PRO A 321 27.30 8.26 8.41
CA PRO A 321 27.57 8.40 7.00
C PRO A 321 26.32 7.99 6.22
N LEU A 322 25.78 8.94 5.44
CA LEU A 322 24.69 8.73 4.52
C LEU A 322 25.16 7.73 3.45
N ILE A 323 24.84 6.44 3.61
CA ILE A 323 24.85 5.51 2.50
C ILE A 323 23.70 5.99 1.60
N SER A 324 24.02 6.69 0.53
CA SER A 324 23.03 7.02 -0.51
C SER A 324 22.48 5.72 -1.07
N PHE A 325 21.29 5.33 -0.62
CA PHE A 325 20.46 4.31 -1.28
C PHE A 325 19.73 4.88 -2.50
N SER A 326 20.34 5.85 -3.20
CA SER A 326 20.04 6.06 -4.62
C SER A 326 20.77 4.95 -5.37
N GLN A 327 20.22 3.74 -5.35
CA GLN A 327 20.57 2.79 -6.40
C GLN A 327 20.03 3.37 -7.70
N GLU A 328 20.89 4.10 -8.40
CA GLU A 328 20.76 4.36 -9.82
C GLU A 328 20.49 2.99 -10.45
N LYS A 329 19.23 2.76 -10.86
CA LYS A 329 18.77 1.51 -11.48
C LYS A 329 19.28 1.46 -12.91
N ASN A 330 20.60 1.48 -13.06
CA ASN A 330 21.29 1.46 -14.35
C ASN A 330 21.24 0.07 -14.97
N SER A 331 20.98 -0.95 -14.15
CA SER A 331 20.73 -2.32 -14.58
C SER A 331 19.27 -2.71 -14.35
N GLY A 332 18.71 -3.40 -15.34
CA GLY A 332 17.37 -3.99 -15.28
C GLY A 332 17.20 -5.05 -14.20
N THR A 333 18.29 -5.60 -13.67
CA THR A 333 18.29 -6.57 -12.55
C THR A 333 17.68 -6.01 -11.26
N HIS A 334 17.64 -4.69 -11.10
CA HIS A 334 17.09 -4.02 -9.92
C HIS A 334 15.62 -3.56 -10.09
N ILE A 335 15.01 -3.84 -11.25
CA ILE A 335 13.61 -3.52 -11.49
C ILE A 335 12.73 -4.53 -10.72
N PRO A 336 11.81 -4.07 -9.86
CA PRO A 336 10.87 -4.97 -9.19
C PRO A 336 9.91 -5.57 -10.22
N ILE A 337 9.94 -6.89 -10.37
CA ILE A 337 9.10 -7.63 -11.32
C ILE A 337 8.36 -8.71 -10.53
N ILE A 338 7.07 -8.86 -10.82
CA ILE A 338 6.27 -10.02 -10.43
C ILE A 338 5.73 -10.70 -11.69
N THR A 339 6.02 -11.99 -11.83
CA THR A 339 5.62 -12.79 -12.98
C THR A 339 4.63 -13.86 -12.55
N GLU A 340 3.47 -13.90 -13.20
CA GLU A 340 2.53 -15.01 -13.07
C GLU A 340 3.06 -16.25 -13.80
N LEU A 341 3.02 -17.39 -13.11
CA LEU A 341 3.39 -18.70 -13.64
C LEU A 341 2.24 -19.69 -13.47
N VAL A 342 2.01 -20.53 -14.48
CA VAL A 342 1.07 -21.65 -14.39
C VAL A 342 1.76 -22.89 -13.87
N ASN A 343 2.98 -23.16 -14.34
CA ASN A 343 3.73 -24.35 -13.97
C ASN A 343 4.79 -24.01 -12.91
N ASP A 344 4.68 -24.62 -11.74
CA ASP A 344 5.60 -24.42 -10.62
C ASP A 344 7.06 -24.69 -11.00
N SER A 345 7.31 -25.72 -11.83
CA SER A 345 8.67 -26.10 -12.25
C SER A 345 9.37 -25.05 -13.11
N ASN A 346 8.62 -24.11 -13.71
CA ASN A 346 9.18 -23.05 -14.54
C ASN A 346 9.77 -21.90 -13.71
N VAL A 347 9.54 -21.87 -12.39
CA VAL A 347 10.03 -20.81 -11.50
C VAL A 347 11.56 -20.66 -11.53
N GLN A 348 12.27 -21.78 -11.69
CA GLN A 348 13.74 -21.84 -11.76
C GLN A 348 14.33 -21.02 -12.92
N PHE A 349 13.56 -20.73 -13.96
CA PHE A 349 14.05 -19.98 -15.12
C PHE A 349 14.05 -18.46 -14.92
N LEU A 350 13.50 -17.96 -13.80
CA LEU A 350 13.40 -16.52 -13.56
C LEU A 350 14.71 -15.91 -13.05
N ASP A 351 15.46 -16.62 -12.22
CA ASP A 351 16.73 -16.16 -11.64
C ASP A 351 17.86 -17.11 -12.04
N GLN A 352 18.90 -16.57 -12.69
CA GLN A 352 20.03 -17.36 -13.21
C GLN A 352 21.15 -17.56 -12.18
N ASP A 353 21.15 -16.75 -11.12
CA ASP A 353 22.05 -16.84 -9.96
C ASP A 353 21.48 -17.72 -8.85
N ASP A 354 20.44 -18.49 -9.16
CA ASP A 354 19.82 -19.41 -8.23
C ASP A 354 20.57 -20.75 -8.25
N ASP A 355 21.00 -21.20 -7.07
CA ASP A 355 21.71 -22.48 -6.87
C ASP A 355 20.75 -23.62 -6.48
N ASP A 356 19.43 -23.35 -6.51
CA ASP A 356 18.38 -24.30 -6.14
C ASP A 356 18.36 -25.54 -7.07
N ASP A 357 18.14 -26.72 -6.48
CA ASP A 357 17.98 -27.97 -7.22
C ASP A 357 16.66 -27.95 -8.02
N PRO A 358 16.60 -28.46 -9.26
CA PRO A 358 15.36 -28.61 -10.02
C PRO A 358 14.20 -29.29 -9.27
N ASP A 359 14.50 -30.15 -8.28
CA ASP A 359 13.51 -30.85 -7.46
C ASP A 359 13.06 -30.04 -6.21
N THR A 360 13.50 -28.79 -6.07
CA THR A 360 13.14 -27.91 -4.94
C THR A 360 11.66 -27.52 -4.99
N GLU A 361 10.95 -27.66 -3.87
CA GLU A 361 9.55 -27.27 -3.78
C GLU A 361 9.38 -25.75 -3.98
N LEU A 362 8.31 -25.34 -4.68
CA LEU A 362 8.07 -23.95 -5.09
C LEU A 362 8.31 -22.92 -3.97
N TYR A 363 7.82 -23.18 -2.75
CA TYR A 363 7.90 -22.22 -1.65
C TYR A 363 9.31 -22.04 -1.06
N LEU A 364 10.23 -22.96 -1.37
CA LEU A 364 11.64 -22.86 -1.00
C LEU A 364 12.48 -22.16 -2.07
N THR A 365 11.94 -22.02 -3.29
CA THR A 365 12.68 -21.40 -4.39
C THR A 365 12.92 -19.91 -4.16
N GLN A 366 14.09 -19.42 -4.56
CA GLN A 366 14.45 -18.01 -4.40
C GLN A 366 13.44 -17.03 -5.04
N PRO A 367 12.94 -17.23 -6.29
CA PRO A 367 12.03 -16.28 -6.92
C PRO A 367 10.70 -16.15 -6.18
N PHE A 368 10.21 -17.25 -5.60
CA PHE A 368 9.00 -17.27 -4.79
C PHE A 368 9.23 -16.59 -3.43
N ALA A 369 10.30 -16.95 -2.71
CA ALA A 369 10.63 -16.37 -1.42
C ALA A 369 10.88 -14.85 -1.49
N CYS A 370 11.37 -14.37 -2.65
CA CYS A 370 11.57 -12.95 -2.91
C CYS A 370 10.30 -12.19 -3.37
N GLY A 371 9.23 -12.91 -3.71
CA GLY A 371 7.99 -12.34 -4.23
C GLY A 371 8.07 -11.88 -5.69
N THR A 372 8.99 -12.46 -6.48
CA THR A 372 9.15 -12.16 -7.92
C THR A 372 8.38 -13.12 -8.83
N ALA A 373 7.95 -14.26 -8.28
CA ALA A 373 7.11 -15.25 -8.95
C ALA A 373 5.81 -15.46 -8.17
N PHE A 374 4.70 -15.61 -8.87
CA PHE A 374 3.43 -16.02 -8.28
C PHE A 374 2.83 -17.16 -9.10
N ALA A 375 2.70 -18.33 -8.50
CA ALA A 375 2.13 -19.51 -9.16
C ALA A 375 0.64 -19.67 -8.83
N VAL A 376 -0.15 -20.06 -9.82
CA VAL A 376 -1.59 -20.29 -9.67
C VAL A 376 -1.91 -21.44 -8.70
N SER A 377 -1.02 -22.44 -8.60
CA SER A 377 -1.11 -23.60 -7.70
C SER A 377 -1.30 -23.22 -6.22
N VAL A 378 -0.84 -22.04 -5.80
CA VAL A 378 -1.04 -21.51 -4.43
C VAL A 378 -2.52 -21.31 -4.13
N LEU A 379 -3.35 -21.03 -5.13
CA LEU A 379 -4.80 -20.84 -4.97
C LEU A 379 -5.53 -22.17 -4.72
N ASP A 380 -4.98 -23.31 -5.13
CA ASP A 380 -5.56 -24.63 -4.82
C ASP A 380 -5.45 -24.92 -3.32
N SER A 381 -4.34 -24.51 -2.70
CA SER A 381 -4.16 -24.61 -1.25
C SER A 381 -5.21 -23.78 -0.49
N LEU A 382 -5.65 -22.66 -1.05
CA LEU A 382 -6.70 -21.82 -0.46
C LEU A 382 -8.07 -22.53 -0.38
N MET A 383 -8.36 -23.45 -1.31
CA MET A 383 -9.59 -24.25 -1.26
C MET A 383 -9.63 -25.14 -0.01
N SER A 384 -8.51 -25.78 0.32
CA SER A 384 -8.39 -26.59 1.53
C SER A 384 -8.53 -25.74 2.80
N ALA A 385 -7.90 -24.56 2.84
CA ALA A 385 -7.98 -23.65 3.97
C ALA A 385 -9.42 -23.13 4.20
N THR A 386 -10.13 -22.84 3.10
CA THR A 386 -11.53 -22.38 3.13
C THR A 386 -12.47 -23.47 3.61
N TYR A 387 -12.20 -24.75 3.27
CA TYR A 387 -12.98 -25.88 3.76
C TYR A 387 -12.92 -26.01 5.28
N PHE A 388 -11.74 -25.85 5.88
CA PHE A 388 -11.57 -25.95 7.34
C PHE A 388 -12.05 -24.69 8.09
N ASN A 389 -11.95 -23.52 7.46
CA ASN A 389 -12.42 -22.26 8.04
C ASN A 389 -12.95 -21.33 6.95
N ASP A 390 -14.26 -21.24 6.86
CA ASP A 390 -15.01 -20.42 5.91
C ASP A 390 -14.66 -18.92 5.99
N ASN A 391 -14.24 -18.46 7.17
CA ASN A 391 -13.89 -17.05 7.40
C ASN A 391 -12.53 -16.66 6.79
N ILE A 392 -11.65 -17.62 6.48
CA ILE A 392 -10.31 -17.33 5.91
C ILE A 392 -10.44 -16.71 4.53
N LEU A 393 -11.31 -17.23 3.69
CA LEU A 393 -11.55 -16.66 2.37
C LEU A 393 -12.08 -15.22 2.46
N THR A 394 -13.00 -14.96 3.40
CA THR A 394 -13.56 -13.63 3.62
C THR A 394 -12.49 -12.65 4.13
N LEU A 395 -11.59 -13.09 5.02
CA LEU A 395 -10.46 -12.30 5.50
C LEU A 395 -9.50 -11.95 4.35
N ILE A 396 -9.05 -12.95 3.59
CA ILE A 396 -8.11 -12.77 2.47
C ILE A 396 -8.72 -11.85 1.42
N ARG A 397 -10.00 -12.07 1.07
CA ARG A 397 -10.72 -11.21 0.14
C ARG A 397 -10.75 -9.76 0.63
N THR A 398 -11.08 -9.53 1.90
CA THR A 398 -11.13 -8.18 2.48
C THR A 398 -9.75 -7.50 2.45
N LEU A 399 -8.68 -8.25 2.76
CA LEU A 399 -7.31 -7.74 2.79
C LEU A 399 -6.75 -7.46 1.39
N VAL A 400 -6.94 -8.38 0.44
CA VAL A 400 -6.33 -8.34 -0.90
C VAL A 400 -7.13 -7.46 -1.85
N THR A 401 -8.46 -7.56 -1.86
CA THR A 401 -9.28 -6.83 -2.84
C THR A 401 -9.51 -5.37 -2.48
N GLY A 402 -9.00 -4.92 -1.33
CA GLY A 402 -9.23 -3.56 -0.84
C GLY A 402 -10.65 -3.35 -0.32
N GLY A 403 -11.34 -4.42 0.10
CA GLY A 403 -12.68 -4.38 0.68
C GLY A 403 -13.82 -4.55 -0.32
N ALA A 404 -13.74 -5.52 -1.23
CA ALA A 404 -14.91 -5.95 -2.01
C ALA A 404 -16.00 -6.49 -1.07
N THR A 405 -16.99 -5.65 -0.76
CA THR A 405 -18.11 -6.02 0.08
C THR A 405 -19.13 -6.82 -0.73
N PRO A 406 -19.97 -7.66 -0.09
CA PRO A 406 -21.07 -8.34 -0.78
C PRO A 406 -22.04 -7.38 -1.47
N GLU A 407 -22.19 -6.16 -0.94
CA GLU A 407 -22.97 -5.08 -1.57
C GLU A 407 -22.38 -4.67 -2.92
N LEU A 408 -21.06 -4.47 -2.98
CA LEU A 408 -20.38 -4.14 -4.23
C LEU A 408 -20.48 -5.29 -5.24
N GLU A 409 -20.39 -6.53 -4.78
CA GLU A 409 -20.57 -7.71 -5.65
C GLU A 409 -21.97 -7.78 -6.25
N ALA A 410 -23.01 -7.47 -5.46
CA ALA A 410 -24.37 -7.42 -5.95
C ALA A 410 -24.53 -6.34 -7.04
N LEU A 411 -23.96 -5.16 -6.82
CA LEU A 411 -23.96 -4.07 -7.81
C LEU A 411 -23.22 -4.46 -9.11
N ILE A 412 -22.06 -5.10 -8.97
CA ILE A 412 -21.30 -5.59 -10.14
C ILE A 412 -22.06 -6.73 -10.84
N ALA A 413 -22.78 -7.57 -10.11
CA ALA A 413 -23.56 -8.66 -10.71
C ALA A 413 -24.75 -8.14 -11.54
N GLU A 414 -25.35 -7.01 -11.16
CA GLU A 414 -26.47 -6.42 -11.90
C GLU A 414 -26.01 -5.72 -13.19
N GLU A 415 -24.84 -5.08 -13.20
CA GLU A 415 -24.47 -4.14 -14.27
C GLU A 415 -23.08 -4.34 -14.87
N ASN A 416 -22.28 -5.23 -14.30
CA ASN A 416 -20.89 -5.48 -14.67
C ASN A 416 -19.99 -4.22 -14.69
N ALA A 417 -20.40 -3.15 -14.01
CA ALA A 417 -19.71 -1.85 -14.01
C ALA A 417 -19.68 -1.20 -12.63
N LEU A 418 -18.67 -0.36 -12.39
CA LEU A 418 -18.56 0.39 -11.14
C LEU A 418 -19.33 1.71 -11.27
N ARG A 419 -20.40 1.87 -10.49
CA ARG A 419 -21.22 3.09 -10.47
C ARG A 419 -20.58 4.20 -9.64
N GLY A 420 -20.57 5.42 -10.17
CA GLY A 420 -20.11 6.60 -9.43
C GLY A 420 -21.14 7.09 -8.41
N GLY A 421 -20.68 7.32 -7.17
CA GLY A 421 -21.46 7.79 -6.03
C GLY A 421 -21.15 9.23 -5.61
N TYR A 422 -22.10 9.87 -4.96
CA TYR A 422 -21.84 11.12 -4.25
C TYR A 422 -21.16 10.84 -2.90
N SER A 423 -20.27 11.73 -2.49
CA SER A 423 -19.59 11.59 -1.19
C SER A 423 -20.53 12.02 -0.07
N THR A 424 -20.99 11.05 0.72
CA THR A 424 -21.76 11.27 1.94
C THR A 424 -20.87 11.02 3.16
N PRO A 425 -21.25 11.51 4.36
CA PRO A 425 -20.49 11.19 5.58
C PRO A 425 -20.33 9.68 5.80
N GLN A 426 -21.33 8.87 5.42
CA GLN A 426 -21.28 7.41 5.51
C GLN A 426 -20.27 6.80 4.53
N THR A 427 -20.27 7.21 3.26
CA THR A 427 -19.32 6.66 2.26
C THR A 427 -17.89 7.11 2.53
N LEU A 428 -17.69 8.31 3.10
CA LEU A 428 -16.37 8.76 3.54
C LEU A 428 -15.85 7.99 4.75
N ALA A 429 -16.72 7.54 5.66
CA ALA A 429 -16.33 6.70 6.79
C ALA A 429 -15.87 5.29 6.35
N ASN A 430 -16.38 4.77 5.23
CA ASN A 430 -15.95 3.47 4.68
C ASN A 430 -14.48 3.46 4.21
N ARG A 431 -13.87 4.64 4.08
CA ARG A 431 -12.46 4.81 3.69
C ARG A 431 -11.50 4.57 4.84
N ASP A 432 -11.98 4.65 6.09
CA ASP A 432 -11.20 4.45 7.31
C ASP A 432 -10.92 2.97 7.53
N ARG A 433 -10.06 2.43 6.66
CA ARG A 433 -9.62 1.04 6.66
C ARG A 433 -8.12 1.00 6.56
N CYS A 434 -7.54 0.00 7.20
CA CYS A 434 -6.11 -0.23 7.09
C CYS A 434 -5.69 -0.49 5.64
N ARG A 435 -4.42 -0.19 5.36
CA ARG A 435 -3.74 -0.53 4.11
C ARG A 435 -2.43 -1.24 4.41
N VAL A 436 -2.06 -2.17 3.53
CA VAL A 436 -0.75 -2.83 3.59
C VAL A 436 0.30 -1.84 3.09
N ALA A 437 1.39 -1.71 3.84
CA ALA A 437 2.54 -0.89 3.47
C ALA A 437 3.85 -1.56 3.89
N GLN A 438 4.94 -1.08 3.29
CA GLN A 438 6.31 -1.40 3.70
C GLN A 438 6.94 -0.14 4.31
N LEU A 439 7.50 -0.26 5.50
CA LEU A 439 8.29 0.79 6.14
C LEU A 439 9.78 0.48 6.04
N ALA A 440 10.57 1.44 5.60
CA ALA A 440 12.02 1.32 5.71
C ALA A 440 12.49 1.62 7.14
N LEU A 441 13.53 0.92 7.59
CA LEU A 441 14.18 1.18 8.88
C LEU A 441 15.38 2.13 8.80
N TYR A 442 15.93 2.40 7.61
CA TYR A 442 17.06 3.32 7.49
C TYR A 442 16.65 4.79 7.68
N ASP A 443 15.35 5.09 7.58
CA ASP A 443 14.77 6.41 7.80
C ASP A 443 13.54 6.37 8.72
N GLY A 444 13.15 7.55 9.21
CA GLY A 444 11.93 7.70 10.00
C GLY A 444 12.07 7.39 11.51
N PRO A 445 10.93 7.30 12.22
CA PRO A 445 10.87 7.28 13.68
C PRO A 445 11.30 5.93 14.32
N PHE A 446 11.62 4.94 13.49
CA PHE A 446 12.02 3.59 13.89
C PHE A 446 13.49 3.29 13.56
N ALA A 447 14.23 4.25 12.99
CA ALA A 447 15.63 4.04 12.61
C ALA A 447 16.53 3.75 13.81
N ASP A 448 16.16 4.24 15.00
CA ASP A 448 16.81 3.94 16.27
C ASP A 448 16.73 2.45 16.66
N LEU A 449 15.69 1.75 16.20
CA LEU A 449 15.50 0.31 16.44
C LEU A 449 16.11 -0.58 15.35
N GLY A 450 16.49 -0.01 14.21
CA GLY A 450 17.09 -0.76 13.11
C GLY A 450 18.53 -1.21 13.36
N ASP A 451 19.25 -0.56 14.29
CA ASP A 451 20.65 -0.85 14.60
C ASP A 451 20.77 -1.93 15.70
N GLY A 452 20.40 -3.17 15.36
CA GLY A 452 20.48 -4.33 16.27
C GLY A 452 19.37 -4.40 17.32
N GLY A 453 18.26 -3.69 17.12
CA GLY A 453 17.09 -3.76 18.01
C GLY A 453 16.25 -5.03 17.79
N CYS A 454 15.36 -5.32 18.74
CA CYS A 454 14.44 -6.45 18.68
C CYS A 454 13.16 -6.11 17.90
N TYR A 455 12.67 -7.03 17.06
CA TYR A 455 11.40 -6.89 16.34
C TYR A 455 10.21 -6.65 17.28
N GLY A 456 10.19 -7.28 18.46
CA GLY A 456 9.13 -7.12 19.44
C GLY A 456 8.98 -5.69 19.97
N ASP A 457 10.10 -4.99 20.16
CA ASP A 457 10.11 -3.60 20.61
C ASP A 457 9.59 -2.67 19.52
N LEU A 458 9.99 -2.91 18.26
CA LEU A 458 9.45 -2.24 17.09
C LEU A 458 7.94 -2.44 16.98
N TYR A 459 7.47 -3.69 17.07
CA TYR A 459 6.05 -4.03 17.03
C TYR A 459 5.26 -3.27 18.10
N CYS A 460 5.76 -3.28 19.34
CA CYS A 460 5.13 -2.59 20.47
C CYS A 460 5.12 -1.06 20.30
N LYS A 461 6.22 -0.46 19.85
CA LYS A 461 6.35 0.99 19.60
C LYS A 461 5.42 1.44 18.46
N ALA A 462 5.38 0.69 17.36
CA ALA A 462 4.54 0.97 16.20
C ALA A 462 3.04 0.87 16.52
N LEU A 463 2.64 -0.18 17.25
CA LEU A 463 1.24 -0.39 17.62
C LEU A 463 0.76 0.67 18.62
N LYS A 464 1.55 1.00 19.64
CA LYS A 464 1.16 2.00 20.66
C LYS A 464 1.13 3.43 20.13
N THR A 465 2.08 3.80 19.27
CA THR A 465 2.26 5.19 18.82
C THR A 465 1.41 5.49 17.58
N TYR A 466 1.32 4.55 16.65
CA TYR A 466 0.73 4.77 15.33
C TYR A 466 -0.46 3.84 15.00
N ASN A 467 -0.83 2.93 15.92
CA ASN A 467 -1.84 1.87 15.66
C ASN A 467 -1.50 1.02 14.42
N MET A 468 -0.20 0.83 14.19
CA MET A 468 0.32 0.06 13.07
C MET A 468 0.63 -1.36 13.51
N LEU A 469 0.07 -2.35 12.81
CA LEU A 469 0.33 -3.76 13.07
C LEU A 469 1.42 -4.25 12.13
N CYS A 470 2.62 -4.48 12.65
CA CYS A 470 3.71 -5.12 11.91
C CYS A 470 3.50 -6.63 11.87
N PHE A 471 3.64 -7.25 10.70
CA PHE A 471 3.39 -8.69 10.53
C PHE A 471 4.49 -9.46 9.81
N GLY A 472 5.58 -8.79 9.41
CA GLY A 472 6.73 -9.44 8.80
C GLY A 472 7.85 -8.47 8.44
N ILE A 473 8.97 -9.05 8.01
CA ILE A 473 10.18 -8.37 7.57
C ILE A 473 10.46 -8.77 6.12
N TYR A 474 10.96 -7.84 5.32
CA TYR A 474 11.44 -8.04 3.96
C TYR A 474 12.92 -7.67 3.91
N ARG A 475 13.75 -8.66 4.20
CA ARG A 475 15.19 -8.53 4.48
C ARG A 475 16.00 -8.78 3.21
N LEU A 476 17.09 -8.02 3.01
CA LEU A 476 18.04 -8.29 1.93
C LEU A 476 18.65 -9.69 2.10
N ARG A 477 18.70 -10.47 1.02
CA ARG A 477 19.25 -11.84 1.01
C ARG A 477 20.64 -11.87 1.63
N ASP A 478 21.50 -10.97 1.17
CA ASP A 478 22.93 -10.95 1.51
C ASP A 478 23.23 -10.10 2.77
N ALA A 479 22.20 -9.69 3.54
CA ALA A 479 22.38 -8.85 4.74
C ALA A 479 23.23 -9.49 5.84
N HIS A 480 23.28 -10.82 5.88
CA HIS A 480 24.02 -11.61 6.86
C HIS A 480 25.49 -11.84 6.45
N LEU A 481 25.86 -11.52 5.21
CA LEU A 481 27.22 -11.69 4.71
C LEU A 481 28.10 -10.52 5.16
N SER A 482 29.33 -10.84 5.58
CA SER A 482 30.31 -9.83 6.02
C SER A 482 30.84 -8.94 4.88
N THR A 483 30.70 -9.38 3.63
CA THR A 483 31.11 -8.64 2.44
C THR A 483 29.93 -7.93 1.79
N PRO A 484 30.03 -6.61 1.49
CA PRO A 484 28.97 -5.88 0.79
C PRO A 484 28.70 -6.50 -0.59
N SER A 485 27.50 -7.07 -0.76
CA SER A 485 27.00 -7.57 -2.05
C SER A 485 26.22 -6.47 -2.76
N GLN A 486 26.24 -6.47 -4.09
CA GLN A 486 25.38 -5.60 -4.91
C GLN A 486 23.96 -6.17 -5.10
N CYS A 487 23.68 -7.37 -4.56
CA CYS A 487 22.37 -7.98 -4.67
C CYS A 487 21.29 -7.18 -3.92
N THR A 488 20.23 -6.84 -4.63
CA THR A 488 19.08 -6.10 -4.08
C THR A 488 17.89 -6.99 -3.75
N LYS A 489 18.02 -8.30 -3.96
CA LYS A 489 16.96 -9.24 -3.69
C LYS A 489 16.68 -9.30 -2.20
N ARG A 490 15.39 -9.32 -1.86
CA ARG A 490 14.90 -9.37 -0.49
C ARG A 490 13.95 -10.55 -0.38
N TYR A 491 13.96 -11.22 0.76
CA TYR A 491 13.07 -12.34 1.06
C TYR A 491 12.14 -12.03 2.22
N VAL A 492 11.01 -12.72 2.28
CA VAL A 492 9.95 -12.49 3.26
C VAL A 492 10.18 -13.34 4.52
N ILE A 493 10.10 -12.71 5.69
CA ILE A 493 10.05 -13.36 7.00
C ILE A 493 8.71 -12.99 7.64
N THR A 494 7.80 -13.96 7.76
CA THR A 494 6.47 -13.72 8.34
C THR A 494 6.48 -13.97 9.84
N ASN A 495 5.85 -13.06 10.61
CA ASN A 495 5.69 -13.17 12.05
C ASN A 495 6.97 -13.61 12.83
N PRO A 496 8.07 -12.85 12.73
CA PRO A 496 9.31 -13.20 13.42
C PRO A 496 9.14 -13.17 14.96
N PRO A 497 9.97 -13.93 15.71
CA PRO A 497 9.95 -13.90 17.18
C PRO A 497 10.22 -12.52 17.78
N TYR A 498 9.89 -12.32 19.06
CA TYR A 498 10.10 -11.06 19.78
C TYR A 498 11.58 -10.60 19.72
N GLU A 499 12.50 -11.50 20.07
CA GLU A 499 13.94 -11.25 20.14
C GLU A 499 14.65 -11.29 18.77
N PHE A 500 13.89 -11.29 17.67
CA PHE A 500 14.50 -11.33 16.34
C PHE A 500 15.19 -10.01 16.04
N GLU A 501 16.50 -10.08 15.76
CA GLU A 501 17.35 -8.91 15.52
C GLU A 501 17.01 -8.25 14.18
N LEU A 502 16.88 -6.92 14.21
CA LEU A 502 16.64 -6.07 13.04
C LEU A 502 17.93 -5.55 12.44
N VAL A 503 17.91 -5.31 11.12
CA VAL A 503 19.02 -4.72 10.37
C VAL A 503 18.53 -3.38 9.77
N PRO A 504 19.37 -2.32 9.68
CA PRO A 504 18.91 -1.01 9.23
C PRO A 504 18.33 -1.00 7.81
N THR A 505 18.77 -1.95 6.97
CA THR A 505 18.28 -2.09 5.60
C THR A 505 16.93 -2.79 5.50
N ASP A 506 16.36 -3.32 6.58
CA ASP A 506 15.10 -4.06 6.54
C ASP A 506 13.92 -3.17 6.12
N LEU A 507 12.99 -3.80 5.41
CA LEU A 507 11.66 -3.24 5.15
C LEU A 507 10.64 -4.01 5.97
N ILE A 508 9.73 -3.34 6.67
CA ILE A 508 8.77 -3.95 7.59
C ILE A 508 7.39 -3.95 6.97
N PHE A 509 6.79 -5.12 6.84
CA PHE A 509 5.39 -5.25 6.43
C PHE A 509 4.48 -4.85 7.57
N CYS A 510 3.59 -3.89 7.31
CA CYS A 510 2.67 -3.38 8.31
C CYS A 510 1.30 -3.03 7.75
N LEU A 511 0.31 -2.99 8.64
CA LEU A 511 -1.02 -2.45 8.38
C LEU A 511 -1.09 -1.03 8.93
N MET A 512 -1.07 -0.04 8.04
CA MET A 512 -1.18 1.37 8.36
C MET A 512 -2.65 1.78 8.45
N GLN A 513 -3.00 2.59 9.45
CA GLN A 513 -4.30 3.26 9.50
C GLN A 513 -4.43 4.29 8.39
N PHE A 514 -5.67 4.66 8.08
CA PHE A 514 -5.94 5.77 7.16
C PHE A 514 -5.64 7.11 7.85
N ASP A 515 -4.82 7.95 7.22
CA ASP A 515 -4.51 9.29 7.75
C ASP A 515 -5.51 10.33 7.23
N HIS A 516 -6.32 10.90 8.12
CA HIS A 516 -7.25 11.98 7.77
C HIS A 516 -6.55 13.34 7.52
N ASN A 517 -5.33 13.53 8.06
CA ASN A 517 -4.66 14.83 8.08
C ASN A 517 -3.89 15.15 6.80
N ALA A 518 -3.43 14.15 6.05
CA ALA A 518 -2.77 14.32 4.75
C ALA A 518 -3.62 15.09 3.71
N SER A 519 -4.95 15.12 3.87
CA SER A 519 -5.85 15.89 3.02
C SER A 519 -5.92 17.39 3.38
N GLN A 520 -5.70 17.75 4.65
CA GLN A 520 -5.90 19.12 5.17
C GLN A 520 -4.61 19.95 5.22
N SER A 521 -3.46 19.30 5.41
CA SER A 521 -2.15 19.96 5.52
C SER A 521 -1.71 20.69 4.24
N ARG A 522 -2.30 20.40 3.08
CA ARG A 522 -2.07 21.18 1.84
C ARG A 522 -3.06 22.32 1.60
N ALA A 523 -4.29 22.24 2.11
CA ALA A 523 -5.25 23.36 1.98
C ALA A 523 -4.82 24.59 2.80
N SER A 524 -4.06 24.37 3.88
CA SER A 524 -3.46 25.43 4.69
C SER A 524 -2.18 26.02 4.08
N LEU A 525 -1.50 25.30 3.18
CA LEU A 525 -0.32 25.80 2.44
C LEU A 525 -0.71 26.62 1.19
N SER A 526 -1.93 26.48 0.66
CA SER A 526 -2.40 27.23 -0.51
C SER A 526 -3.03 28.61 -0.20
N HIS A 527 -3.15 29.00 1.08
CA HIS A 527 -3.75 30.28 1.49
C HIS A 527 -2.78 31.27 2.15
N SER A 528 -1.49 30.97 2.29
CA SER A 528 -0.50 31.87 2.91
C SER A 528 0.35 32.66 1.91
N SER A 529 -0.22 33.01 0.75
CA SER A 529 0.41 33.87 -0.25
C SER A 529 -0.56 34.95 -0.69
N HIS A 530 -0.64 36.08 0.02
CA HIS A 530 -0.69 37.42 -0.59
C HIS A 530 -0.72 38.56 0.44
N SER A 531 0.27 39.46 0.26
CA SER A 531 0.30 40.90 0.55
C SER A 531 0.57 41.40 1.98
N SER A 532 1.82 41.80 2.18
CA SER A 532 2.22 42.93 3.03
C SER A 532 2.27 44.21 2.20
N HIS A 533 1.49 45.24 2.56
CA HIS A 533 1.89 46.65 2.36
C HIS A 533 1.15 47.60 3.32
N SER A 534 1.94 48.48 3.92
CA SER A 534 1.63 49.51 4.91
C SER A 534 0.85 50.72 4.37
N SER A 535 0.00 51.35 5.18
CA SER A 535 0.08 52.81 5.45
C SER A 535 -0.94 53.32 6.49
N SER A 536 -0.45 54.29 7.25
CA SER A 536 -0.96 55.07 8.39
C SER A 536 -2.28 55.85 8.21
N LYS A 537 -3.05 56.03 9.31
CA LYS A 537 -3.73 57.31 9.71
C LYS A 537 -4.35 57.29 11.15
N LYS A 538 -3.78 58.17 12.00
CA LYS A 538 -4.27 59.02 13.12
C LYS A 538 -5.60 58.79 13.92
N SER A 539 -5.45 58.87 15.26
CA SER A 539 -6.22 59.58 16.35
C SER A 539 -7.72 59.27 16.58
N SER A 540 -8.35 59.26 17.78
CA SER A 540 -8.14 59.95 19.09
C SER A 540 -9.04 59.41 20.23
N SER A 541 -8.56 59.49 21.49
CA SER A 541 -9.24 59.69 22.83
C SER A 541 -10.31 58.68 23.31
N VAL A 542 -10.40 58.25 24.59
CA VAL A 542 -10.66 59.00 25.86
C VAL A 542 -10.19 58.21 27.12
N HIS A 543 -9.85 58.96 28.20
CA HIS A 543 -9.53 58.62 29.61
C HIS A 543 -10.36 57.48 30.28
N SER A 544 -9.96 56.80 31.38
CA SER A 544 -9.39 57.29 32.66
C SER A 544 -8.86 56.14 33.54
N ILE A 545 -7.89 56.44 34.41
CA ILE A 545 -7.34 55.61 35.51
C ILE A 545 -8.12 55.91 36.82
N PRO A 546 -8.05 55.06 37.86
CA PRO A 546 -7.34 55.51 39.07
C PRO A 546 -6.36 54.49 39.66
N ALA A 547 -5.39 55.06 40.39
CA ALA A 547 -4.17 54.44 40.90
C ALA A 547 -4.24 54.03 42.37
N SER A 548 -3.37 53.10 42.79
CA SER A 548 -2.57 53.12 44.05
C SER A 548 -1.74 51.82 44.11
N ALA A 549 -0.43 51.85 43.86
CA ALA A 549 0.68 52.15 44.78
C ALA A 549 0.94 51.09 45.86
N ASN A 550 1.99 50.24 45.70
CA ASN A 550 3.23 50.38 46.47
C ASN A 550 4.34 49.34 46.14
N ARG A 551 5.57 49.87 46.01
CA ARG A 551 6.93 49.34 46.36
C ARG A 551 7.46 48.07 45.67
N GLN A 552 8.49 48.16 44.82
CA GLN A 552 9.94 48.46 45.02
C GLN A 552 10.82 47.28 45.48
N ASN A 553 11.74 46.91 44.57
CA ASN A 553 13.14 46.45 44.76
C ASN A 553 13.37 45.11 45.49
N ARG A 554 14.31 44.23 45.09
CA ARG A 554 15.66 44.44 44.54
C ARG A 554 16.20 43.13 43.94
N ALA A 555 17.18 43.27 43.04
CA ALA A 555 17.84 42.22 42.29
C ALA A 555 19.25 41.83 42.81
N LYS A 556 19.72 40.68 42.30
CA LYS A 556 21.08 40.33 41.78
C LYS A 556 22.14 39.58 42.64
N ALA A 557 22.81 38.70 41.87
CA ALA A 557 24.20 38.17 41.91
C ALA A 557 24.46 36.91 42.76
N ARG A 558 24.81 35.75 42.16
CA ARG A 558 26.11 35.29 41.58
C ARG A 558 27.28 35.38 42.58
N ASP A 559 27.85 34.23 42.98
CA ASP A 559 29.16 33.81 42.46
C ASP A 559 29.57 32.37 42.84
N THR A 560 30.62 31.93 42.16
CA THR A 560 31.25 30.61 42.00
C THR A 560 32.38 30.31 42.99
N ARG A 561 32.68 29.02 43.24
CA ARG A 561 34.02 28.37 43.41
C ARG A 561 33.82 26.92 43.92
N ASP A 562 34.34 25.82 43.37
CA ASP A 562 35.65 25.37 42.86
C ASP A 562 36.34 24.38 43.86
N LYS A 563 36.73 23.21 43.32
CA LYS A 563 37.78 22.24 43.74
C LYS A 563 37.59 21.14 44.81
N GLN A 564 37.78 19.91 44.30
CA GLN A 564 38.83 18.90 44.61
C GLN A 564 38.54 17.64 45.47
N ASN A 565 38.85 16.50 44.82
CA ASN A 565 39.43 15.23 45.33
C ASN A 565 38.54 14.38 46.29
N ARG A 566 38.51 13.04 46.29
CA ARG A 566 39.55 12.02 46.07
C ARG A 566 38.90 10.61 46.08
N LYS A 567 39.43 9.69 45.25
CA LYS A 567 39.68 8.24 45.45
C LYS A 567 38.57 7.24 45.84
N GLU A 568 38.39 6.26 44.94
CA GLU A 568 38.41 4.78 45.14
C GLU A 568 38.32 4.19 46.56
N MET A 569 37.39 3.23 46.74
CA MET A 569 37.74 1.87 47.19
C MET A 569 36.61 0.86 46.91
N VAL A 570 37.03 -0.27 46.36
CA VAL A 570 36.36 -1.57 46.20
C VAL A 570 36.19 -2.24 47.57
N TYR A 571 35.12 -3.02 47.79
CA TYR A 571 35.23 -4.37 48.39
C TYR A 571 33.92 -5.18 48.27
N ARG A 572 34.11 -6.37 47.66
CA ARG A 572 33.36 -7.64 47.72
C ARG A 572 31.92 -7.72 47.21
#